data_AF-A0A7L3M421-F1
#
_entry.id   AF-A0A7L3M421-F1
#
_cell.length_a   1.000
_cell.length_b   1.000
_cell.length_c   1.000
_cell.angle_alpha   90.00
_cell.angle_beta   90.00
_cell.angle_gamma   90.00
#
_symmetry.space_group_name_H-M   'P 1'
#
loop_
_entity.id
_entity.type
_entity.pdbx_description
1 polymer ?
#
loop_
_entity_poly.entity_id
_entity_poly.type
_entity_poly.pdbx_seq_one_letter_code
_entity_poly.pdbx_strand_id
1 'polypeptide(L)'
;RCSRILNAAGEPRIFRPRDRDEMVKKVIEPMACDGLRTICVAFRDFPSSPEPDWDNENDILSDLTCICVVGIEDPVRPEVPEAIRKCQRAGITVRMVTGDNINTARAIAIKCGIIHPGEDFLCLEGKEFNRRIRNEKGEIEQERIDKIWPKLRVLARSSPTDKHTLVKGIIDSTQVEQRQVVAVTGDGTNDGPALKKADVGFAMGIAGTDVAKEASDIILTDDNFSSIVKAVMWGRNVYDSISKFLQFQLTVNIVAVIVAFTGACITQDSPLKAVQMLWVNLIMDTFASLALATEPPTEALLLRKPYGRNKPLISRTMMKNILGHAVYQLTLIFTLLFVGEKMFKIDSGRNAPLHSPPSEHYTIIFNTFVMMQLFNEINARKIHGERNVFDGIFRNPIFCTIVLGTFAIQIVIVQFGGKPFSCSPLQLDQWMWCVFIGLGELVWGQVIATIPTSRLKFLKEAGRLTEKEEVPEEELNEDVEEIDHAERELRRGQILWFRGLNRIQTQIRVVKAFRSSLYEGLEKPESRTSIHNFMTHPEFRIEDSQPHIPLIDDTDLEEDPALKKNSSPPSSLNKNNSAIDSGINLTTDTSKSATSSSPGSPIHSLETSL
;
A
#
# COMPACT_ATOMS: atom_id res chain seq x y z
N ARG A 1 -4.94 26.85 -40.24
CA ARG A 1 -4.99 28.24 -39.76
C ARG A 1 -4.02 29.14 -40.54
N CYS A 2 -2.77 28.73 -40.76
CA CYS A 2 -1.87 29.50 -41.63
C CYS A 2 -2.18 29.33 -43.13
N SER A 3 -2.19 30.44 -43.87
CA SER A 3 -2.38 30.53 -45.33
C SER A 3 -1.13 31.04 -46.05
N ARG A 4 -0.22 31.72 -45.33
CA ARG A 4 1.05 32.25 -45.81
C ARG A 4 2.20 31.79 -44.92
N ILE A 5 3.42 31.86 -45.45
CA ILE A 5 4.67 31.56 -44.75
C ILE A 5 5.72 32.59 -45.14
N LEU A 6 6.52 33.06 -44.18
CA LEU A 6 7.64 33.97 -44.47
C LEU A 6 8.76 33.23 -45.19
N ASN A 7 9.28 33.83 -46.26
CA ASN A 7 10.48 33.33 -46.94
C ASN A 7 11.76 33.83 -46.22
N ALA A 8 12.94 33.42 -46.70
CA ALA A 8 14.22 33.85 -46.13
C ALA A 8 14.48 35.37 -46.23
N ALA A 9 13.75 36.08 -47.09
CA ALA A 9 13.81 37.53 -47.23
C ALA A 9 12.78 38.26 -46.34
N GLY A 10 11.98 37.53 -45.54
CA GLY A 10 10.93 38.10 -44.69
C GLY A 10 9.64 38.45 -45.42
N GLU A 11 9.46 38.02 -46.66
CA GLU A 11 8.25 38.30 -47.45
C GLU A 11 7.25 37.14 -47.33
N PRO A 12 5.94 37.45 -47.18
CA PRO A 12 4.90 36.42 -47.08
C PRO A 12 4.65 35.77 -48.44
N ARG A 13 4.86 34.46 -48.52
CA ARG A 13 4.51 33.61 -49.66
C ARG A 13 3.28 32.77 -49.33
N ILE A 14 2.44 32.50 -50.33
CA ILE A 14 1.30 31.57 -50.20
C ILE A 14 1.78 30.20 -49.73
N PHE A 15 1.22 29.73 -48.62
CA PHE A 15 1.53 28.45 -48.00
C PHE A 15 0.65 27.36 -48.59
N ARG A 16 1.14 26.75 -49.68
CA ARG A 16 0.40 25.76 -50.46
C ARG A 16 0.19 24.46 -49.66
N PRO A 17 -0.85 23.66 -49.97
CA PRO A 17 -1.05 22.35 -49.34
C PRO A 17 0.20 21.45 -49.37
N ARG A 18 0.91 21.42 -50.51
CA ARG A 18 2.16 20.67 -50.65
C ARG A 18 3.27 21.18 -49.73
N ASP A 19 3.41 22.49 -49.58
CA ASP A 19 4.41 23.10 -48.69
C ASP A 19 4.12 22.74 -47.22
N ARG A 20 2.83 22.68 -46.84
CA ARG A 20 2.37 22.22 -45.52
C ARG A 20 2.75 20.77 -45.26
N ASP A 21 2.43 19.89 -46.20
CA ASP A 21 2.73 18.46 -46.09
C ASP A 21 4.26 18.22 -46.03
N GLU A 22 5.03 18.97 -46.81
CA GLU A 22 6.49 18.91 -46.75
C GLU A 22 7.04 19.42 -45.41
N MET A 23 6.51 20.52 -44.84
CA MET A 23 6.92 20.98 -43.52
C MET A 23 6.57 19.96 -42.42
N VAL A 24 5.39 19.35 -42.49
CA VAL A 24 5.00 18.30 -41.53
C VAL A 24 5.96 17.12 -41.62
N LYS A 25 6.20 16.57 -42.82
CA LYS A 25 7.03 15.38 -43.01
C LYS A 25 8.53 15.61 -42.82
N LYS A 26 9.06 16.75 -43.25
CA LYS A 26 10.51 17.01 -43.26
C LYS A 26 11.02 17.75 -42.03
N VAL A 27 10.14 18.44 -41.29
CA VAL A 27 10.55 19.27 -40.14
C VAL A 27 9.85 18.81 -38.87
N ILE A 28 8.52 18.83 -38.83
CA ILE A 28 7.75 18.56 -37.61
C ILE A 28 7.87 17.09 -37.16
N GLU A 29 7.72 16.13 -38.09
CA GLU A 29 7.82 14.70 -37.78
C GLU A 29 9.22 14.31 -37.28
N PRO A 30 10.34 14.72 -37.92
CA PRO A 30 11.68 14.50 -37.38
C PRO A 30 11.88 15.11 -36.00
N MET A 31 11.48 16.39 -35.80
CA MET A 31 11.57 17.03 -34.48
C MET A 31 10.79 16.26 -33.40
N ALA A 32 9.58 15.79 -33.72
CA ALA A 32 8.78 14.98 -32.81
C ALA A 32 9.42 13.62 -32.52
N CYS A 33 10.06 12.98 -33.52
CA CYS A 33 10.83 11.75 -33.35
C CYS A 33 12.06 11.92 -32.46
N ASP A 34 12.63 13.12 -32.40
CA ASP A 34 13.71 13.47 -31.46
C ASP A 34 13.18 13.77 -30.04
N GLY A 35 11.85 13.76 -29.85
CA GLY A 35 11.20 14.03 -28.58
C GLY A 35 10.94 15.52 -28.32
N LEU A 36 10.99 16.37 -29.36
CA LEU A 36 10.74 17.80 -29.23
C LEU A 36 9.23 18.11 -29.33
N ARG A 37 8.76 19.04 -28.51
CA ARG A 37 7.45 19.67 -28.62
C ARG A 37 7.52 20.81 -29.62
N THR A 38 6.84 20.65 -30.75
CA THR A 38 6.84 21.65 -31.83
C THR A 38 5.78 22.72 -31.59
N ILE A 39 6.18 23.99 -31.63
CA ILE A 39 5.30 25.16 -31.55
C ILE A 39 5.47 25.98 -32.84
N CYS A 40 4.37 26.36 -33.47
CA CYS A 40 4.38 27.25 -34.63
C CYS A 40 4.13 28.68 -34.16
N VAL A 41 5.03 29.60 -34.51
CA VAL A 41 4.84 31.03 -34.30
C VAL A 41 4.28 31.61 -35.60
N ALA A 42 3.13 32.29 -35.50
CA ALA A 42 2.45 32.89 -36.62
C ALA A 42 1.82 34.21 -36.20
N PHE A 43 1.61 35.10 -37.17
CA PHE A 43 0.99 36.40 -36.95
C PHE A 43 -0.08 36.67 -38.00
N ARG A 44 -0.94 37.65 -37.71
CA ARG A 44 -1.84 38.25 -38.69
C ARG A 44 -1.94 39.72 -38.38
N ASP A 45 -1.87 40.52 -39.44
CA ASP A 45 -2.04 41.96 -39.33
C ASP A 45 -3.53 42.31 -39.40
N PHE A 46 -3.96 43.20 -38.53
CA PHE A 46 -5.30 43.77 -38.53
C PHE A 46 -5.24 45.27 -38.82
N PRO A 47 -6.21 45.83 -39.55
CA PRO A 47 -6.32 47.28 -39.70
C PRO A 47 -6.61 47.95 -38.35
N SER A 48 -6.12 49.17 -38.15
CA SER A 48 -6.24 49.90 -36.88
C SER A 48 -7.67 50.31 -36.53
N SER A 49 -8.58 50.32 -37.50
CA SER A 49 -10.00 50.65 -37.31
C SER A 49 -10.85 50.05 -38.45
N PRO A 50 -12.00 49.43 -38.14
CA PRO A 50 -12.48 49.06 -36.81
C PRO A 50 -11.59 47.99 -36.16
N GLU A 51 -11.56 47.95 -34.83
CA GLU A 51 -10.88 46.87 -34.13
C GLU A 51 -11.55 45.52 -34.46
N PRO A 52 -10.78 44.42 -34.52
CA PRO A 52 -11.33 43.09 -34.69
C PRO A 52 -12.23 42.75 -33.49
N ASP A 53 -13.27 41.96 -33.74
CA ASP A 53 -14.06 41.38 -32.67
C ASP A 53 -13.23 40.29 -31.97
N TRP A 54 -12.60 40.65 -30.85
CA TRP A 54 -11.70 39.78 -30.09
C TRP A 54 -12.42 38.56 -29.49
N ASP A 55 -13.75 38.60 -29.39
CA ASP A 55 -14.55 37.48 -28.89
C ASP A 55 -14.77 36.41 -29.97
N ASN A 56 -14.62 36.77 -31.26
CA ASN A 56 -14.76 35.83 -32.36
C ASN A 56 -13.42 35.15 -32.72
N GLU A 57 -13.02 34.20 -31.88
CA GLU A 57 -11.73 33.50 -31.97
C GLU A 57 -11.46 32.84 -33.35
N ASN A 58 -12.51 32.31 -34.00
CA ASN A 58 -12.40 31.65 -35.29
C ASN A 58 -12.03 32.61 -36.42
N ASP A 59 -12.56 33.84 -36.38
CA ASP A 59 -12.20 34.85 -37.36
C ASP A 59 -10.77 35.35 -37.13
N ILE A 60 -10.41 35.62 -35.88
CA ILE A 60 -9.07 36.09 -35.48
C ILE A 60 -7.98 35.07 -35.88
N LEU A 61 -8.21 33.79 -35.61
CA LEU A 61 -7.24 32.71 -35.84
C LEU A 61 -7.26 32.11 -37.26
N SER A 62 -7.89 32.81 -38.21
CA SER A 62 -7.86 32.49 -39.64
C SER A 62 -6.80 33.32 -40.40
N ASP A 63 -6.48 32.94 -41.64
CA ASP A 63 -5.53 33.64 -42.55
C ASP A 63 -4.15 34.04 -41.95
N LEU A 64 -3.60 33.21 -41.05
CA LEU A 64 -2.33 33.51 -40.39
C LEU A 64 -1.12 33.38 -41.34
N THR A 65 -0.06 34.15 -41.08
CA THR A 65 1.26 34.03 -41.71
C THR A 65 2.21 33.32 -40.76
N CYS A 66 2.68 32.13 -41.15
CA CYS A 66 3.66 31.34 -40.40
C CYS A 66 5.04 32.01 -40.47
N ILE A 67 5.65 32.23 -39.30
CA ILE A 67 7.01 32.79 -39.17
C ILE A 67 8.01 31.64 -39.08
N CYS A 68 7.85 30.79 -38.07
CA CYS A 68 8.77 29.70 -37.79
C CYS A 68 8.09 28.57 -37.00
N VAL A 69 8.76 27.42 -36.95
CA VAL A 69 8.46 26.32 -36.04
C VAL A 69 9.65 26.15 -35.12
N VAL A 70 9.40 26.15 -33.81
CA VAL A 70 10.41 25.90 -32.78
C VAL A 70 10.15 24.53 -32.15
N GLY A 71 11.23 23.80 -31.86
CA GLY A 71 11.19 22.55 -31.10
C GLY A 71 11.71 22.77 -29.69
N ILE A 72 10.91 22.44 -28.68
CA ILE A 72 11.29 22.55 -27.27
C ILE A 72 11.48 21.15 -26.72
N GLU A 73 12.61 20.88 -26.07
CA GLU A 73 12.84 19.62 -25.37
C GLU A 73 12.45 19.75 -23.89
N ASP A 74 11.67 18.79 -23.40
CA ASP A 74 11.53 18.55 -21.97
C ASP A 74 12.51 17.41 -21.59
N PRO A 75 13.65 17.71 -20.95
CA PRO A 75 14.71 16.74 -20.75
C PRO A 75 14.30 15.66 -19.75
N VAL A 76 14.60 14.41 -20.10
CA VAL A 76 14.44 13.28 -19.17
C VAL A 76 15.41 13.44 -18.01
N ARG A 77 14.91 13.34 -16.77
CA ARG A 77 15.75 13.38 -15.57
C ARG A 77 16.78 12.23 -15.59
N PRO A 78 18.07 12.48 -15.25
CA PRO A 78 19.14 11.48 -15.35
C PRO A 78 18.88 10.15 -14.62
N GLU A 79 18.15 10.20 -13.50
CA GLU A 79 17.85 9.06 -12.64
C GLU A 79 16.70 8.16 -13.16
N VAL A 80 15.83 8.69 -14.03
CA VAL A 80 14.62 8.00 -14.50
C VAL A 80 14.91 6.70 -15.25
N PRO A 81 15.87 6.65 -16.20
CA PRO A 81 16.19 5.41 -16.92
C PRO A 81 16.66 4.28 -15.99
N GLU A 82 17.44 4.60 -14.95
CA GLU A 82 17.87 3.60 -13.97
C GLU A 82 16.70 3.14 -13.08
N ALA A 83 15.86 4.07 -12.63
CA ALA A 83 14.69 3.78 -11.83
C ALA A 83 13.69 2.87 -12.57
N ILE A 84 13.43 3.14 -13.85
CA ILE A 84 12.58 2.29 -14.71
C ILE A 84 13.18 0.89 -14.86
N ARG A 85 14.51 0.79 -15.09
CA ARG A 85 15.21 -0.49 -15.16
C ARG A 85 15.08 -1.29 -13.86
N LYS A 86 15.19 -0.62 -12.70
CA LYS A 86 14.98 -1.26 -11.38
C LYS A 86 13.55 -1.78 -11.23
N CYS A 87 12.54 -1.01 -11.63
CA CYS A 87 11.14 -1.45 -11.65
C CYS A 87 10.93 -2.67 -12.56
N GLN A 88 11.41 -2.62 -13.80
CA GLN A 88 11.27 -3.72 -14.77
C GLN A 88 11.93 -4.99 -14.26
N ARG A 89 13.16 -4.91 -13.73
CA ARG A 89 13.86 -6.04 -13.11
C ARG A 89 13.10 -6.63 -11.92
N ALA A 90 12.41 -5.77 -11.15
CA ALA A 90 11.56 -6.16 -10.03
C ALA A 90 10.21 -6.77 -10.46
N GLY A 91 9.95 -6.92 -11.77
CA GLY A 91 8.71 -7.44 -12.33
C GLY A 91 7.58 -6.43 -12.43
N ILE A 92 7.86 -5.13 -12.37
CA ILE A 92 6.88 -4.05 -12.49
C ILE A 92 6.94 -3.48 -13.91
N THR A 93 5.81 -3.56 -14.62
CA THR A 93 5.69 -3.03 -15.99
C THR A 93 5.28 -1.56 -15.94
N VAL A 94 6.18 -0.66 -16.32
CA VAL A 94 5.91 0.78 -16.43
C VAL A 94 5.17 1.07 -17.75
N ARG A 95 4.13 1.91 -17.69
CA ARG A 95 3.35 2.36 -18.84
C ARG A 95 3.24 3.88 -18.81
N MET A 96 3.50 4.52 -19.95
CA MET A 96 3.39 5.97 -20.10
C MET A 96 2.00 6.32 -20.62
N VAL A 97 1.33 7.26 -19.97
CA VAL A 97 0.05 7.80 -20.42
C VAL A 97 0.14 9.32 -20.42
N THR A 98 0.06 9.95 -21.60
CA THR A 98 0.33 11.38 -21.78
C THR A 98 -0.65 12.03 -22.75
N GLY A 99 -0.84 13.35 -22.61
CA GLY A 99 -1.53 14.20 -23.58
C GLY A 99 -0.71 14.53 -24.83
N ASP A 100 0.59 14.21 -24.85
CA ASP A 100 1.50 14.52 -25.96
C ASP A 100 1.20 13.72 -27.24
N ASN A 101 1.81 14.15 -28.33
CA ASN A 101 1.81 13.42 -29.60
C ASN A 101 2.46 12.03 -29.44
N ILE A 102 1.93 11.03 -30.14
CA ILE A 102 2.44 9.65 -30.15
C ILE A 102 3.93 9.55 -30.54
N ASN A 103 4.42 10.37 -31.47
CA ASN A 103 5.81 10.33 -31.90
C ASN A 103 6.74 10.82 -30.78
N THR A 104 6.41 11.94 -30.14
CA THR A 104 7.12 12.50 -28.99
C THR A 104 7.09 11.52 -27.80
N ALA A 105 5.91 11.01 -27.45
CA ALA A 105 5.76 10.05 -26.37
C ALA A 105 6.54 8.76 -26.61
N ARG A 106 6.57 8.25 -27.86
CA ARG A 106 7.36 7.09 -28.24
C ARG A 106 8.87 7.36 -28.12
N ALA A 107 9.33 8.53 -28.56
CA ALA A 107 10.73 8.93 -28.44
C ALA A 107 11.17 9.00 -26.98
N ILE A 108 10.38 9.65 -26.12
CA ILE A 108 10.65 9.73 -24.68
C ILE A 108 10.61 8.34 -24.03
N ALA A 109 9.63 7.50 -24.39
CA ALA A 109 9.52 6.15 -23.87
C ALA A 109 10.74 5.27 -24.22
N ILE A 110 11.34 5.45 -25.41
CA ILE A 110 12.59 4.79 -25.80
C ILE A 110 13.77 5.36 -25.00
N LYS A 111 13.91 6.70 -24.90
CA LYS A 111 14.96 7.37 -24.10
C LYS A 111 14.93 6.91 -22.62
N CYS A 112 13.74 6.75 -22.05
CA CYS A 112 13.52 6.29 -20.67
C CYS A 112 13.69 4.77 -20.47
N GLY A 113 13.76 3.98 -21.55
CA GLY A 113 13.83 2.52 -21.47
C GLY A 113 12.50 1.84 -21.10
N ILE A 114 11.36 2.50 -21.31
CA ILE A 114 10.02 1.89 -21.20
C ILE A 114 9.78 0.95 -22.39
N ILE A 115 10.26 1.35 -23.57
CA ILE A 115 10.21 0.59 -24.80
C ILE A 115 11.64 0.21 -25.19
N HIS A 116 11.86 -1.08 -25.43
CA HIS A 116 13.09 -1.57 -26.03
C HIS A 116 12.86 -1.86 -27.53
N PRO A 117 13.66 -1.30 -28.44
CA PRO A 117 13.55 -1.59 -29.86
C PRO A 117 13.66 -3.10 -30.14
N GLY A 118 12.71 -3.66 -30.89
CA GLY A 118 12.66 -5.09 -31.20
C GLY A 118 11.78 -5.94 -30.29
N GLU A 119 11.26 -5.39 -29.19
CA GLU A 119 10.22 -6.05 -28.39
C GLU A 119 8.82 -5.90 -29.02
N ASP A 120 7.91 -6.81 -28.68
CA ASP A 120 6.50 -6.71 -29.06
C ASP A 120 5.77 -5.77 -28.09
N PHE A 121 5.63 -4.51 -28.50
CA PHE A 121 4.93 -3.46 -27.75
C PHE A 121 3.89 -2.74 -28.61
N LEU A 122 2.93 -2.10 -27.95
CA LEU A 122 1.88 -1.31 -28.59
C LEU A 122 1.91 0.14 -28.09
N CYS A 123 1.92 1.08 -29.03
CA CYS A 123 1.71 2.51 -28.79
C CYS A 123 0.40 2.91 -29.47
N LEU A 124 -0.54 3.51 -28.72
CA LEU A 124 -1.82 3.95 -29.25
C LEU A 124 -2.06 5.43 -28.92
N GLU A 125 -2.84 6.08 -29.77
CA GLU A 125 -3.49 7.35 -29.43
C GLU A 125 -4.83 7.10 -28.72
N GLY A 126 -5.27 8.03 -27.87
CA GLY A 126 -6.54 7.93 -27.13
C GLY A 126 -7.75 7.67 -28.03
N LYS A 127 -7.81 8.30 -29.21
CA LYS A 127 -8.88 8.07 -30.20
C LYS A 127 -8.89 6.63 -30.71
N GLU A 128 -7.73 6.07 -31.01
CA GLU A 128 -7.60 4.69 -31.48
C GLU A 128 -7.87 3.68 -30.37
N PHE A 129 -7.40 3.97 -29.16
CA PHE A 129 -7.71 3.19 -27.97
C PHE A 129 -9.23 3.10 -27.75
N ASN A 130 -9.93 4.23 -27.72
CA ASN A 130 -11.40 4.26 -27.61
C ASN A 130 -12.11 3.47 -28.70
N ARG A 131 -11.64 3.59 -29.96
CA ARG A 131 -12.22 2.84 -31.08
C ARG A 131 -12.09 1.33 -30.90
N ARG A 132 -10.95 0.86 -30.39
CA ARG A 132 -10.70 -0.58 -30.23
C ARG A 132 -11.42 -1.20 -29.04
N ILE A 133 -11.61 -0.45 -27.95
CA ILE A 133 -12.23 -0.98 -26.73
C ILE A 133 -13.75 -0.92 -26.76
N ARG A 134 -14.34 -0.10 -27.64
CA ARG A 134 -15.78 0.08 -27.74
C ARG A 134 -16.41 -0.86 -28.77
N ASN A 135 -17.63 -1.28 -28.50
CA ASN A 135 -18.45 -2.09 -29.42
C ASN A 135 -19.26 -1.21 -30.39
N GLU A 136 -20.06 -1.85 -31.24
CA GLU A 136 -20.92 -1.14 -32.21
C GLU A 136 -21.95 -0.22 -31.55
N LYS A 137 -22.27 -0.46 -30.27
CA LYS A 137 -23.17 0.36 -29.45
C LYS A 137 -22.43 1.48 -28.69
N GLY A 138 -21.11 1.57 -28.82
CA GLY A 138 -20.28 2.57 -28.15
C GLY A 138 -19.94 2.26 -26.69
N GLU A 139 -20.29 1.07 -26.20
CA GLU A 139 -20.03 0.60 -24.83
C GLU A 139 -18.65 -0.04 -24.73
N ILE A 140 -18.02 0.05 -23.56
CA ILE A 140 -16.68 -0.49 -23.30
C ILE A 140 -16.76 -2.00 -23.06
N GLU A 141 -16.06 -2.79 -23.87
CA GLU A 141 -15.96 -4.25 -23.73
C GLU A 141 -14.64 -4.66 -23.08
N GLN A 142 -14.71 -5.33 -21.93
CA GLN A 142 -13.54 -5.78 -21.17
C GLN A 142 -12.64 -6.72 -21.98
N GLU A 143 -13.23 -7.65 -22.75
CA GLU A 143 -12.48 -8.60 -23.59
C GLU A 143 -11.60 -7.90 -24.65
N ARG A 144 -12.04 -6.72 -25.13
CA ARG A 144 -11.25 -5.94 -26.08
C ARG A 144 -10.09 -5.22 -25.40
N ILE A 145 -10.31 -4.67 -24.20
CA ILE A 145 -9.23 -4.09 -23.39
C ILE A 145 -8.17 -5.15 -23.09
N ASP A 146 -8.62 -6.35 -22.73
CA ASP A 146 -7.83 -7.53 -22.40
C ASP A 146 -6.86 -7.95 -23.51
N LYS A 147 -7.21 -7.73 -24.78
CA LYS A 147 -6.33 -7.97 -25.93
C LYS A 147 -5.26 -6.89 -26.12
N ILE A 148 -5.41 -5.72 -25.50
CA ILE A 148 -4.62 -4.51 -25.76
C ILE A 148 -3.66 -4.20 -24.61
N TRP A 149 -4.17 -4.16 -23.37
CA TRP A 149 -3.42 -3.68 -22.21
C TRP A 149 -2.12 -4.45 -21.89
N PRO A 150 -1.97 -5.76 -22.18
CA PRO A 150 -0.72 -6.47 -21.90
C PRO A 150 0.45 -5.94 -22.73
N LYS A 151 0.20 -5.56 -24.00
CA LYS A 151 1.20 -5.04 -24.93
C LYS A 151 1.27 -3.50 -24.92
N LEU A 152 0.23 -2.82 -24.48
CA LEU A 152 0.20 -1.36 -24.40
C LEU A 152 1.31 -0.84 -23.46
N ARG A 153 2.22 -0.03 -23.99
CA ARG A 153 3.29 0.65 -23.24
C ARG A 153 3.13 2.16 -23.23
N VAL A 154 2.60 2.73 -24.31
CA VAL A 154 2.37 4.17 -24.46
C VAL A 154 0.94 4.42 -24.90
N LEU A 155 0.21 5.24 -24.15
CA LEU A 155 -1.06 5.82 -24.54
C LEU A 155 -0.90 7.34 -24.66
N ALA A 156 -0.84 7.83 -25.89
CA ALA A 156 -0.60 9.23 -26.22
C ALA A 156 -1.92 9.96 -26.54
N ARG A 157 -1.93 11.29 -26.49
CA ARG A 157 -3.14 12.13 -26.61
C ARG A 157 -4.31 11.58 -25.78
N SER A 158 -4.02 11.11 -24.56
CA SER A 158 -5.01 10.50 -23.68
C SER A 158 -5.88 11.57 -23.03
N SER A 159 -7.19 11.37 -23.03
CA SER A 159 -8.10 12.17 -22.19
C SER A 159 -8.10 11.65 -20.74
N PRO A 160 -8.61 12.45 -19.77
CA PRO A 160 -8.79 12.02 -18.38
C PRO A 160 -9.62 10.73 -18.26
N THR A 161 -10.66 10.61 -19.08
CA THR A 161 -11.50 9.41 -19.14
C THR A 161 -10.74 8.19 -19.65
N ASP A 162 -9.83 8.37 -20.61
CA ASP A 162 -9.02 7.26 -21.15
C ASP A 162 -8.09 6.68 -20.09
N LYS A 163 -7.45 7.55 -19.28
CA LYS A 163 -6.62 7.15 -18.14
C LYS A 163 -7.43 6.30 -17.17
N HIS A 164 -8.60 6.79 -16.76
CA HIS A 164 -9.48 6.07 -15.85
C HIS A 164 -9.94 4.72 -16.42
N THR A 165 -10.35 4.67 -17.70
CA THR A 165 -10.80 3.44 -18.35
C THR A 165 -9.68 2.42 -18.46
N LEU A 166 -8.45 2.83 -18.79
CA LEU A 166 -7.30 1.92 -18.81
C LEU A 166 -7.01 1.33 -17.43
N VAL A 167 -6.99 2.17 -16.39
CA VAL A 167 -6.72 1.73 -15.01
C VAL A 167 -7.79 0.74 -14.55
N LYS A 168 -9.08 1.08 -14.74
CA LYS A 168 -10.20 0.19 -14.44
C LYS A 168 -10.08 -1.12 -15.22
N GLY A 169 -9.80 -1.05 -16.52
CA GLY A 169 -9.68 -2.22 -17.37
C GLY A 169 -8.54 -3.16 -16.98
N ILE A 170 -7.40 -2.65 -16.51
CA ILE A 170 -6.30 -3.49 -16.00
C ILE A 170 -6.69 -4.14 -14.66
N ILE A 171 -7.37 -3.40 -13.79
CA ILE A 171 -7.82 -3.89 -12.47
C ILE A 171 -8.90 -4.97 -12.60
N ASP A 172 -9.81 -4.81 -13.56
CA ASP A 172 -10.95 -5.71 -13.79
C ASP A 172 -10.58 -6.88 -14.73
N SER A 173 -9.38 -6.88 -15.32
CA SER A 173 -8.93 -7.90 -16.26
C SER A 173 -8.74 -9.27 -15.60
N THR A 174 -9.21 -10.31 -16.29
CA THR A 174 -9.05 -11.72 -15.90
C THR A 174 -8.10 -12.51 -16.81
N GLN A 175 -7.48 -11.85 -17.80
CA GLN A 175 -6.51 -12.47 -18.72
C GLN A 175 -5.33 -13.13 -18.01
N VAL A 176 -4.91 -12.57 -16.88
CA VAL A 176 -3.85 -13.11 -16.04
C VAL A 176 -4.51 -13.74 -14.82
N GLU A 177 -4.12 -14.97 -14.47
CA GLU A 177 -4.64 -15.69 -13.28
C GLU A 177 -4.63 -14.84 -12.00
N GLN A 178 -3.67 -13.92 -11.91
CA GLN A 178 -3.53 -13.00 -10.81
C GLN A 178 -3.95 -11.59 -11.24
N ARG A 179 -4.94 -11.04 -10.53
CA ARG A 179 -5.32 -9.62 -10.63
C ARG A 179 -4.09 -8.74 -10.44
N GLN A 180 -3.89 -7.82 -11.38
CA GLN A 180 -2.80 -6.85 -11.32
C GLN A 180 -3.07 -5.81 -10.23
N VAL A 181 -2.01 -5.30 -9.63
CA VAL A 181 -2.06 -4.15 -8.70
C VAL A 181 -1.55 -2.94 -9.45
N VAL A 182 -2.39 -1.92 -9.60
CA VAL A 182 -2.09 -0.75 -10.45
C VAL A 182 -1.79 0.46 -9.58
N ALA A 183 -0.59 1.02 -9.79
CA ALA A 183 -0.23 2.33 -9.28
C ALA A 183 -0.34 3.38 -10.38
N VAL A 184 -0.91 4.54 -10.08
CA VAL A 184 -1.08 5.66 -11.03
C VAL A 184 -0.43 6.90 -10.46
N THR A 185 0.27 7.65 -11.31
CA THR A 185 0.85 8.96 -10.97
C THR A 185 0.07 10.06 -11.70
N GLY A 186 -0.19 11.18 -11.01
CA GLY A 186 -0.86 12.34 -11.60
C GLY A 186 -0.55 13.63 -10.85
N ASP A 187 -0.71 14.75 -11.54
CA ASP A 187 -0.44 16.10 -11.03
C ASP A 187 -1.64 17.04 -11.25
N GLY A 188 -2.41 16.83 -12.31
CA GLY A 188 -3.59 17.64 -12.63
C GLY A 188 -4.88 17.18 -11.95
N THR A 189 -5.85 18.10 -11.88
CA THR A 189 -7.25 17.84 -11.48
C THR A 189 -7.89 16.74 -12.32
N ASN A 190 -7.50 16.69 -13.59
CA ASN A 190 -7.85 15.68 -14.57
C ASN A 190 -7.46 14.25 -14.17
N ASP A 191 -6.43 14.07 -13.35
CA ASP A 191 -5.98 12.74 -12.93
C ASP A 191 -6.73 12.19 -11.72
N GLY A 192 -7.50 13.02 -11.02
CA GLY A 192 -8.23 12.66 -9.80
C GLY A 192 -9.04 11.36 -9.92
N PRO A 193 -9.91 11.18 -10.93
CA PRO A 193 -10.68 9.95 -11.10
C PRO A 193 -9.83 8.69 -11.35
N ALA A 194 -8.66 8.83 -11.98
CA ALA A 194 -7.76 7.70 -12.23
C ALA A 194 -6.94 7.36 -10.98
N LEU A 195 -6.44 8.38 -10.27
CA LEU A 195 -5.75 8.26 -8.99
C LEU A 195 -6.63 7.55 -7.97
N LYS A 196 -7.89 7.97 -7.83
CA LYS A 196 -8.82 7.38 -6.86
C LYS A 196 -9.23 5.94 -7.21
N LYS A 197 -9.18 5.58 -8.49
CA LYS A 197 -9.55 4.24 -8.97
C LYS A 197 -8.38 3.24 -8.87
N ALA A 198 -7.15 3.73 -8.87
CA ALA A 198 -5.95 2.91 -8.73
C ALA A 198 -5.93 2.16 -7.39
N ASP A 199 -5.14 1.09 -7.28
CA ASP A 199 -4.89 0.47 -5.98
C ASP A 199 -3.96 1.34 -5.12
N VAL A 200 -3.11 2.14 -5.76
CA VAL A 200 -2.26 3.17 -5.13
C VAL A 200 -2.15 4.39 -6.04
N GLY A 201 -2.64 5.54 -5.60
CA GLY A 201 -2.47 6.83 -6.27
C GLY A 201 -1.25 7.60 -5.76
N PHE A 202 -0.41 8.09 -6.68
CA PHE A 202 0.73 8.96 -6.40
C PHE A 202 0.46 10.38 -6.93
N ALA A 203 0.51 11.39 -6.07
CA ALA A 203 0.46 12.79 -6.49
C ALA A 203 1.85 13.45 -6.44
N MET A 204 2.06 14.40 -7.35
CA MET A 204 3.22 15.30 -7.33
C MET A 204 3.05 16.34 -6.20
N GLY A 205 4.07 16.56 -5.40
CA GLY A 205 4.06 17.46 -4.25
C GLY A 205 4.30 18.92 -4.64
N ILE A 206 5.20 19.15 -5.60
CA ILE A 206 5.59 20.50 -6.04
C ILE A 206 4.65 20.97 -7.15
N ALA A 207 4.59 20.23 -8.25
CA ALA A 207 3.78 20.58 -9.42
C ALA A 207 2.30 20.15 -9.31
N GLY A 208 1.95 19.28 -8.35
CA GLY A 208 0.60 18.73 -8.26
C GLY A 208 -0.41 19.68 -7.65
N THR A 209 -1.59 19.72 -8.29
CA THR A 209 -2.79 20.42 -7.80
C THR A 209 -3.29 19.82 -6.50
N ASP A 210 -3.97 20.62 -5.67
CA ASP A 210 -4.52 20.15 -4.39
C ASP A 210 -5.56 19.05 -4.59
N VAL A 211 -6.34 19.13 -5.67
CA VAL A 211 -7.31 18.08 -6.05
C VAL A 211 -6.61 16.75 -6.33
N ALA A 212 -5.45 16.75 -7.01
CA ALA A 212 -4.68 15.53 -7.23
C ALA A 212 -4.10 14.98 -5.93
N LYS A 213 -3.61 15.85 -5.04
CA LYS A 213 -3.08 15.48 -3.72
C LYS A 213 -4.17 14.83 -2.84
N GLU A 214 -5.36 15.43 -2.78
CA GLU A 214 -6.51 14.88 -2.04
C GLU A 214 -7.03 13.54 -2.62
N ALA A 215 -6.93 13.36 -3.94
CA ALA A 215 -7.33 12.12 -4.60
C ALA A 215 -6.31 10.97 -4.46
N SER A 216 -5.07 11.27 -4.05
CA SER A 216 -3.95 10.32 -3.98
C SER A 216 -3.79 9.65 -2.61
N ASP A 217 -3.07 8.53 -2.57
CA ASP A 217 -2.72 7.83 -1.32
C ASP A 217 -1.32 8.22 -0.81
N ILE A 218 -0.42 8.58 -1.72
CA ILE A 218 0.98 8.96 -1.43
C ILE A 218 1.35 10.22 -2.21
N ILE A 219 1.88 11.23 -1.52
CA ILE A 219 2.39 12.45 -2.13
C ILE A 219 3.92 12.38 -2.24
N LEU A 220 4.45 12.58 -3.44
CA LEU A 220 5.89 12.66 -3.70
C LEU A 220 6.37 14.08 -3.44
N THR A 221 7.15 14.30 -2.38
CA THR A 221 7.59 15.66 -2.02
C THR A 221 8.65 16.25 -2.96
N ASP A 222 9.28 15.41 -3.80
CA ASP A 222 10.38 15.77 -4.69
C ASP A 222 10.06 15.61 -6.19
N ASP A 223 8.81 15.27 -6.53
CA ASP A 223 8.33 15.04 -7.90
C ASP A 223 9.22 14.07 -8.71
N ASN A 224 9.83 13.09 -8.03
CA ASN A 224 10.81 12.20 -8.63
C ASN A 224 10.31 10.77 -8.77
N PHE A 225 10.44 10.19 -9.96
CA PHE A 225 10.10 8.78 -10.20
C PHE A 225 10.93 7.80 -9.34
N SER A 226 12.15 8.17 -8.97
CA SER A 226 12.99 7.38 -8.06
C SER A 226 12.35 7.17 -6.68
N SER A 227 11.52 8.12 -6.23
CA SER A 227 10.80 8.02 -4.95
C SER A 227 9.71 6.95 -5.00
N ILE A 228 9.11 6.68 -6.17
CA ILE A 228 8.19 5.56 -6.37
C ILE A 228 8.91 4.23 -6.19
N VAL A 229 10.14 4.09 -6.73
CA VAL A 229 10.95 2.88 -6.56
C VAL A 229 11.27 2.64 -5.08
N LYS A 230 11.59 3.71 -4.33
CA LYS A 230 11.81 3.62 -2.88
C LYS A 230 10.52 3.21 -2.15
N ALA A 231 9.36 3.77 -2.51
CA ALA A 231 8.08 3.39 -1.92
C ALA A 231 7.78 1.89 -2.14
N VAL A 232 8.02 1.37 -3.35
CA VAL A 232 7.91 -0.07 -3.63
C VAL A 232 8.85 -0.90 -2.75
N MET A 233 10.09 -0.46 -2.57
CA MET A 233 11.08 -1.14 -1.72
C MET A 233 10.60 -1.20 -0.26
N TRP A 234 10.06 -0.09 0.26
CA TRP A 234 9.48 -0.02 1.61
C TRP A 234 8.25 -0.91 1.74
N GLY A 235 7.34 -0.91 0.77
CA GLY A 235 6.16 -1.80 0.77
C GLY A 235 6.55 -3.28 0.83
N ARG A 236 7.57 -3.68 0.05
CA ARG A 236 8.13 -5.05 0.11
C ARG A 236 8.75 -5.38 1.47
N ASN A 237 9.41 -4.40 2.08
CA ASN A 237 10.04 -4.57 3.39
C ASN A 237 9.00 -4.77 4.50
N VAL A 238 7.92 -3.98 4.51
CA VAL A 238 6.83 -4.13 5.48
C VAL A 238 6.22 -5.53 5.42
N TYR A 239 5.93 -6.03 4.22
CA TYR A 239 5.38 -7.39 4.07
C TYR A 239 6.33 -8.48 4.60
N ASP A 240 7.62 -8.37 4.30
CA ASP A 240 8.62 -9.31 4.80
C ASP A 240 8.78 -9.22 6.32
N SER A 241 8.77 -8.01 6.88
CA SER A 241 8.81 -7.77 8.32
C SER A 241 7.64 -8.43 9.05
N ILE A 242 6.41 -8.31 8.52
CA ILE A 242 5.23 -9.00 9.05
C ILE A 242 5.42 -10.52 8.99
N SER A 243 5.95 -11.03 7.87
CA SER A 243 6.17 -12.47 7.69
C SER A 243 7.24 -13.03 8.65
N LYS A 244 8.33 -12.29 8.90
CA LYS A 244 9.36 -12.63 9.88
C LYS A 244 8.79 -12.72 11.30
N PHE A 245 8.04 -11.69 11.69
CA PHE A 245 7.36 -11.65 12.99
C PHE A 245 6.40 -12.83 13.18
N LEU A 246 5.54 -13.10 12.19
CA LEU A 246 4.63 -14.23 12.25
C LEU A 246 5.35 -15.58 12.34
N GLN A 247 6.51 -15.74 11.68
CA GLN A 247 7.26 -17.00 11.71
C GLN A 247 7.73 -17.26 13.15
N PHE A 248 8.27 -16.22 13.79
CA PHE A 248 8.70 -16.29 15.17
C PHE A 248 7.52 -16.55 16.12
N GLN A 249 6.48 -15.71 16.07
CA GLN A 249 5.34 -15.76 16.97
C GLN A 249 4.60 -17.10 16.90
N LEU A 250 4.34 -17.62 15.70
CA LEU A 250 3.66 -18.91 15.52
C LEU A 250 4.50 -20.07 16.03
N THR A 251 5.82 -20.04 15.83
CA THR A 251 6.73 -21.09 16.36
C THR A 251 6.61 -21.16 17.87
N VAL A 252 6.70 -20.02 18.56
CA VAL A 252 6.65 -20.04 20.02
C VAL A 252 5.28 -20.42 20.55
N ASN A 253 4.20 -19.92 19.93
CA ASN A 253 2.84 -20.28 20.34
C ASN A 253 2.55 -21.77 20.19
N ILE A 254 2.99 -22.41 19.09
CA ILE A 254 2.84 -23.86 18.90
C ILE A 254 3.54 -24.62 20.02
N VAL A 255 4.79 -24.26 20.32
CA VAL A 255 5.58 -24.95 21.35
C VAL A 255 4.98 -24.71 22.74
N ALA A 256 4.64 -23.46 23.09
CA ALA A 256 4.08 -23.11 24.38
C ALA A 256 2.76 -23.84 24.66
N VAL A 257 1.87 -23.92 23.67
CA VAL A 257 0.58 -24.62 23.81
C VAL A 257 0.79 -26.12 23.98
N ILE A 258 1.64 -26.75 23.16
CA ILE A 258 1.90 -28.20 23.25
C ILE A 258 2.58 -28.55 24.57
N VAL A 259 3.56 -27.76 25.02
CA VAL A 259 4.24 -27.95 26.31
C VAL A 259 3.26 -27.82 27.47
N ALA A 260 2.42 -26.79 27.48
CA ALA A 260 1.42 -26.59 28.53
C ALA A 260 0.39 -27.73 28.56
N PHE A 261 -0.11 -28.14 27.39
CA PHE A 261 -1.09 -29.23 27.27
C PHE A 261 -0.51 -30.58 27.70
N THR A 262 0.63 -30.99 27.12
CA THR A 262 1.27 -32.26 27.44
C THR A 262 1.76 -32.30 28.90
N GLY A 263 2.29 -31.19 29.40
CA GLY A 263 2.63 -31.05 30.82
C GLY A 263 1.40 -31.25 31.72
N ALA A 264 0.30 -30.54 31.46
CA ALA A 264 -0.92 -30.69 32.24
C ALA A 264 -1.49 -32.13 32.18
N CYS A 265 -1.44 -32.80 31.03
CA CYS A 265 -1.92 -34.17 30.90
C CYS A 265 -1.07 -35.20 31.66
N ILE A 266 0.26 -35.03 31.70
CA ILE A 266 1.18 -36.03 32.26
C ILE A 266 1.51 -35.74 33.72
N THR A 267 1.83 -34.48 34.04
CA THR A 267 2.30 -34.05 35.38
C THR A 267 1.23 -33.35 36.21
N GLN A 268 -0.02 -33.26 35.71
CA GLN A 268 -1.15 -32.56 36.35
C GLN A 268 -0.89 -31.07 36.67
N ASP A 269 0.18 -30.51 36.11
CA ASP A 269 0.64 -29.14 36.29
C ASP A 269 1.46 -28.75 35.05
N SER A 270 1.47 -27.46 34.71
CA SER A 270 2.24 -26.93 33.58
C SER A 270 3.68 -26.67 34.02
N PRO A 271 4.70 -27.07 33.23
CA PRO A 271 6.10 -26.80 33.54
C PRO A 271 6.44 -25.29 33.50
N LEU A 272 5.61 -24.50 32.83
CA LEU A 272 5.69 -23.04 32.82
C LEU A 272 4.55 -22.45 33.64
N LYS A 273 4.90 -21.67 34.67
CA LYS A 273 3.92 -21.01 35.56
C LYS A 273 3.30 -19.79 34.88
N ALA A 274 2.14 -19.35 35.37
CA ALA A 274 1.37 -18.26 34.76
C ALA A 274 2.18 -16.96 34.57
N VAL A 275 2.97 -16.54 35.58
CA VAL A 275 3.81 -15.33 35.48
C VAL A 275 4.94 -15.50 34.46
N GLN A 276 5.54 -16.69 34.38
CA GLN A 276 6.56 -17.02 33.38
C GLN A 276 5.98 -16.98 31.97
N MET A 277 4.77 -17.51 31.78
CA MET A 277 4.06 -17.46 30.50
C MET A 277 3.73 -16.02 30.08
N LEU A 278 3.36 -15.15 31.01
CA LEU A 278 3.17 -13.72 30.74
C LEU A 278 4.47 -13.03 30.31
N TRP A 279 5.59 -13.34 30.97
CA TRP A 279 6.90 -12.83 30.58
C TRP A 279 7.30 -13.29 29.17
N VAL A 280 7.10 -14.58 28.88
CA VAL A 280 7.38 -15.16 27.57
C VAL A 280 6.50 -14.51 26.49
N ASN A 281 5.20 -14.33 26.76
CA ASN A 281 4.29 -13.63 25.87
C ASN A 281 4.75 -12.18 25.60
N LEU A 282 5.22 -11.45 26.62
CA LEU A 282 5.73 -10.09 26.45
C LEU A 282 6.96 -10.04 25.53
N ILE A 283 7.90 -10.99 25.68
CA ILE A 283 9.07 -11.10 24.80
C ILE A 283 8.63 -11.35 23.36
N MET A 284 7.74 -12.32 23.15
CA MET A 284 7.31 -12.74 21.82
C MET A 284 6.45 -11.74 21.07
N ASP A 285 5.49 -11.14 21.75
CA ASP A 285 4.49 -10.32 21.09
C ASP A 285 4.98 -8.88 20.98
N THR A 286 5.35 -8.25 22.10
CA THR A 286 5.67 -6.82 22.11
C THR A 286 7.11 -6.56 21.68
N PHE A 287 8.08 -7.24 22.28
CA PHE A 287 9.48 -6.95 22.00
C PHE A 287 9.93 -7.49 20.64
N ALA A 288 9.57 -8.72 20.29
CA ALA A 288 9.97 -9.27 18.99
C ALA A 288 9.21 -8.64 17.82
N SER A 289 7.96 -8.18 17.98
CA SER A 289 7.31 -7.39 16.93
C SER A 289 8.08 -6.09 16.68
N LEU A 290 8.48 -5.38 17.73
CA LEU A 290 9.29 -4.16 17.59
C LEU A 290 10.67 -4.45 16.97
N ALA A 291 11.33 -5.53 17.39
CA ALA A 291 12.66 -5.90 16.90
C ALA A 291 12.65 -6.32 15.43
N LEU A 292 11.72 -7.19 15.03
CA LEU A 292 11.64 -7.76 13.69
C LEU A 292 10.94 -6.83 12.69
N ALA A 293 10.04 -5.95 13.15
CA ALA A 293 9.34 -5.03 12.25
C ALA A 293 10.20 -3.83 11.81
N THR A 294 11.22 -3.48 12.58
CA THR A 294 12.05 -2.27 12.38
C THR A 294 13.27 -2.47 11.50
N GLU A 295 13.38 -3.60 10.78
CA GLU A 295 14.50 -3.81 9.88
C GLU A 295 14.47 -2.85 8.66
N PRO A 296 15.59 -2.21 8.31
CA PRO A 296 15.64 -1.32 7.16
C PRO A 296 15.61 -2.10 5.83
N PRO A 297 15.02 -1.53 4.77
CA PRO A 297 14.97 -2.17 3.47
C PRO A 297 16.36 -2.37 2.84
N THR A 298 16.44 -3.34 1.93
CA THR A 298 17.63 -3.65 1.12
C THR A 298 17.27 -3.70 -0.37
N GLU A 299 18.23 -3.42 -1.24
CA GLU A 299 18.01 -3.49 -2.69
C GLU A 299 17.73 -4.91 -3.20
N ALA A 300 18.12 -5.94 -2.44
CA ALA A 300 17.81 -7.34 -2.72
C ALA A 300 16.29 -7.58 -2.84
N LEU A 301 15.48 -6.79 -2.14
CA LEU A 301 14.02 -6.82 -2.25
C LEU A 301 13.52 -6.53 -3.66
N LEU A 302 14.28 -5.81 -4.50
CA LEU A 302 13.94 -5.47 -5.88
C LEU A 302 14.38 -6.53 -6.90
N LEU A 303 15.05 -7.61 -6.48
CA LEU A 303 15.52 -8.67 -7.39
C LEU A 303 14.48 -9.77 -7.62
N ARG A 304 13.42 -9.81 -6.83
CA ARG A 304 12.35 -10.81 -6.93
C ARG A 304 11.09 -10.23 -7.56
N LYS A 305 10.24 -11.13 -8.09
CA LYS A 305 8.91 -10.76 -8.60
C LYS A 305 7.98 -10.29 -7.45
N PRO A 306 6.94 -9.48 -7.75
CA PRO A 306 5.96 -9.05 -6.75
C PRO A 306 5.21 -10.23 -6.13
N TYR A 307 4.71 -10.05 -4.90
CA TYR A 307 3.81 -11.02 -4.28
C TYR A 307 2.43 -10.94 -4.93
N GLY A 308 1.83 -12.09 -5.22
CA GLY A 308 0.44 -12.15 -5.70
C GLY A 308 -0.54 -11.88 -4.55
N ARG A 309 -1.63 -11.15 -4.84
CA ARG A 309 -2.64 -10.74 -3.84
C ARG A 309 -3.27 -11.91 -3.08
N ASN A 310 -3.47 -13.04 -3.76
CA ASN A 310 -4.12 -14.23 -3.19
C ASN A 310 -3.10 -15.24 -2.63
N LYS A 311 -1.81 -14.89 -2.57
CA LYS A 311 -0.81 -15.80 -2.03
C LYS A 311 -1.00 -15.90 -0.50
N PRO A 312 -1.02 -17.11 0.09
CA PRO A 312 -1.15 -17.26 1.54
C PRO A 312 0.02 -16.57 2.24
N LEU A 313 -0.29 -15.92 3.37
CA LEU A 313 0.70 -15.21 4.19
C LEU A 313 1.76 -16.17 4.74
N ILE A 314 1.34 -17.36 5.17
CA ILE A 314 2.25 -18.42 5.60
C ILE A 314 2.70 -19.21 4.37
N SER A 315 3.94 -18.94 3.94
CA SER A 315 4.55 -19.67 2.84
C SER A 315 4.98 -21.08 3.25
N ARG A 316 5.21 -21.97 2.28
CA ARG A 316 5.69 -23.34 2.56
C ARG A 316 7.06 -23.36 3.23
N THR A 317 7.95 -22.43 2.87
CA THR A 317 9.26 -22.29 3.51
C THR A 317 9.12 -21.84 4.96
N MET A 318 8.21 -20.90 5.23
CA MET A 318 7.88 -20.45 6.57
C MET A 318 7.28 -21.58 7.42
N MET A 319 6.33 -22.35 6.89
CA MET A 319 5.75 -23.50 7.58
C MET A 319 6.80 -24.57 7.91
N LYS A 320 7.73 -24.84 6.97
CA LYS A 320 8.89 -25.71 7.23
C LYS A 320 9.71 -25.21 8.41
N ASN A 321 10.03 -23.91 8.43
CA ASN A 321 10.81 -23.31 9.53
C ASN A 321 10.04 -23.42 10.86
N ILE A 322 8.76 -23.05 10.87
CA ILE A 322 7.90 -23.10 12.07
C ILE A 322 7.88 -24.52 12.66
N LEU A 323 7.55 -25.53 11.86
CA LEU A 323 7.47 -26.90 12.34
C LEU A 323 8.84 -27.48 12.69
N GLY A 324 9.88 -27.17 11.91
CA GLY A 324 11.23 -27.67 12.15
C GLY A 324 11.81 -27.17 13.47
N HIS A 325 11.61 -25.88 13.79
CA HIS A 325 11.99 -25.30 15.07
C HIS A 325 11.10 -25.82 16.21
N ALA A 326 9.78 -25.93 16.00
CA ALA A 326 8.88 -26.48 17.00
C ALA A 326 9.24 -27.92 17.41
N VAL A 327 9.60 -28.79 16.47
CA VAL A 327 10.01 -30.17 16.76
C VAL A 327 11.30 -30.20 17.61
N TYR A 328 12.28 -29.37 17.31
CA TYR A 328 13.52 -29.28 18.08
C TYR A 328 13.25 -28.80 19.51
N GLN A 329 12.52 -27.69 19.66
CA GLN A 329 12.19 -27.14 20.96
C GLN A 329 11.36 -28.11 21.81
N LEU A 330 10.35 -28.77 21.23
CA LEU A 330 9.54 -29.77 21.93
C LEU A 330 10.37 -30.97 22.38
N THR A 331 11.23 -31.49 21.52
CA THR A 331 12.10 -32.63 21.85
C THR A 331 12.99 -32.30 23.04
N LEU A 332 13.61 -31.12 23.05
CA LEU A 332 14.49 -30.70 24.14
C LEU A 332 13.74 -30.37 25.42
N ILE A 333 12.62 -29.64 25.34
CA ILE A 333 11.81 -29.33 26.52
C ILE A 333 11.26 -30.59 27.16
N PHE A 334 10.78 -31.57 26.39
CA PHE A 334 10.31 -32.84 26.96
C PHE A 334 11.46 -33.69 27.50
N THR A 335 12.62 -33.68 26.84
CA THR A 335 13.82 -34.37 27.37
C THR A 335 14.22 -33.77 28.71
N LEU A 336 14.23 -32.43 28.83
CA LEU A 336 14.50 -31.75 30.09
C LEU A 336 13.41 -32.05 31.11
N LEU A 337 12.13 -32.03 30.73
CA LEU A 337 11.00 -32.29 31.63
C LEU A 337 11.03 -33.71 32.25
N PHE A 338 11.37 -34.74 31.47
CA PHE A 338 11.31 -36.13 31.93
C PHE A 338 12.66 -36.70 32.39
N VAL A 339 13.77 -36.22 31.84
CA VAL A 339 15.11 -36.78 32.07
C VAL A 339 16.06 -35.74 32.68
N GLY A 340 15.70 -34.46 32.70
CA GLY A 340 16.53 -33.36 33.21
C GLY A 340 16.99 -33.56 34.66
N GLU A 341 16.12 -34.06 35.54
CA GLU A 341 16.46 -34.38 36.93
C GLU A 341 17.68 -35.33 37.03
N LYS A 342 17.77 -36.33 36.14
CA LYS A 342 18.87 -37.30 36.12
C LYS A 342 20.12 -36.75 35.44
N MET A 343 19.95 -35.94 34.39
CA MET A 343 21.08 -35.34 33.66
C MET A 343 21.83 -34.32 34.51
N PHE A 344 21.10 -33.46 35.23
CA PHE A 344 21.67 -32.40 36.06
C PHE A 344 21.89 -32.82 37.52
N LYS A 345 21.46 -34.04 37.90
CA LYS A 345 21.54 -34.57 39.28
C LYS A 345 20.90 -33.61 40.30
N ILE A 346 19.72 -33.10 39.95
CA ILE A 346 18.93 -32.17 40.75
C ILE A 346 17.63 -32.81 41.20
N ASP A 347 17.03 -32.27 42.25
CA ASP A 347 15.75 -32.73 42.75
C ASP A 347 14.63 -32.48 41.73
N SER A 348 13.75 -33.49 41.59
CA SER A 348 12.63 -33.39 40.66
C SER A 348 11.61 -32.36 41.13
N GLY A 349 11.36 -31.36 40.31
CA GLY A 349 10.23 -30.45 40.49
C GLY A 349 8.85 -31.08 40.23
N ARG A 350 8.78 -32.32 39.72
CA ARG A 350 7.51 -32.95 39.33
C ARG A 350 6.68 -33.35 40.56
N ASN A 351 5.35 -33.24 40.45
CA ASN A 351 4.38 -33.58 41.51
C ASN A 351 4.61 -32.86 42.85
N ALA A 352 5.25 -31.69 42.82
CA ALA A 352 5.50 -30.92 44.03
C ALA A 352 4.18 -30.37 44.63
N PRO A 353 4.01 -30.33 45.96
CA PRO A 353 2.81 -29.78 46.60
C PRO A 353 2.54 -28.32 46.22
N LEU A 354 1.28 -27.87 46.32
CA LEU A 354 0.78 -26.55 45.91
C LEU A 354 1.52 -25.33 46.56
N HIS A 355 2.31 -25.55 47.62
CA HIS A 355 3.11 -24.54 48.32
C HIS A 355 4.61 -24.86 48.41
N SER A 356 5.09 -25.75 47.53
CA SER A 356 6.52 -26.06 47.44
C SER A 356 7.35 -24.84 47.01
N PRO A 357 8.62 -24.75 47.46
CA PRO A 357 9.52 -23.72 46.98
C PRO A 357 9.78 -23.87 45.47
N PRO A 358 10.18 -22.77 44.78
CA PRO A 358 10.56 -22.83 43.37
C PRO A 358 11.58 -23.93 43.11
N SER A 359 11.31 -24.79 42.11
CA SER A 359 12.22 -25.88 41.75
C SER A 359 13.29 -25.40 40.77
N GLU A 360 14.53 -25.81 41.02
CA GLU A 360 15.65 -25.63 40.06
C GLU A 360 15.33 -26.32 38.73
N HIS A 361 14.70 -27.49 38.76
CA HIS A 361 14.36 -28.26 37.56
C HIS A 361 13.45 -27.47 36.60
N TYR A 362 12.36 -26.88 37.08
CA TYR A 362 11.48 -26.06 36.25
C TYR A 362 12.12 -24.73 35.85
N THR A 363 13.06 -24.21 36.66
CA THR A 363 13.80 -22.99 36.31
C THR A 363 14.74 -23.24 35.12
N ILE A 364 15.39 -24.41 35.04
CA ILE A 364 16.20 -24.81 33.87
C ILE A 364 15.33 -24.91 32.61
N ILE A 365 14.13 -25.49 32.72
CA ILE A 365 13.19 -25.61 31.59
C ILE A 365 12.75 -24.22 31.12
N PHE A 366 12.32 -23.35 32.04
CA PHE A 366 11.95 -21.98 31.74
C PHE A 366 13.10 -21.20 31.11
N ASN A 367 14.30 -21.27 31.69
CA ASN A 367 15.46 -20.53 31.18
C ASN A 367 15.91 -21.05 29.81
N THR A 368 15.95 -22.37 29.61
CA THR A 368 16.28 -22.97 28.31
C THR A 368 15.26 -22.59 27.26
N PHE A 369 13.97 -22.56 27.62
CA PHE A 369 12.90 -22.13 26.71
C PHE A 369 13.10 -20.69 26.25
N VAL A 370 13.34 -19.75 27.17
CA VAL A 370 13.61 -18.34 26.83
C VAL A 370 14.88 -18.20 25.98
N MET A 371 15.96 -18.91 26.32
CA MET A 371 17.20 -18.90 25.53
C MET A 371 16.97 -19.39 24.11
N MET A 372 16.25 -20.50 23.91
CA MET A 372 15.89 -20.99 22.58
C MET A 372 15.07 -19.95 21.80
N GLN A 373 14.16 -19.20 22.44
CA GLN A 373 13.44 -18.15 21.73
C GLN A 373 14.31 -16.97 21.31
N LEU A 374 15.23 -16.52 22.16
CA LEU A 374 16.17 -15.44 21.78
C LEU A 374 17.01 -15.82 20.56
N PHE A 375 17.47 -17.06 20.49
CA PHE A 375 18.23 -17.54 19.34
C PHE A 375 17.34 -17.83 18.12
N ASN A 376 16.12 -18.32 18.32
CA ASN A 376 15.14 -18.49 17.25
C ASN A 376 14.74 -17.14 16.63
N GLU A 377 14.67 -16.07 17.42
CA GLU A 377 14.39 -14.71 16.94
C GLU A 377 15.43 -14.26 15.89
N ILE A 378 16.70 -14.61 16.08
CA ILE A 378 17.78 -14.35 15.12
C ILE A 378 17.56 -15.16 13.82
N ASN A 379 17.18 -16.43 13.92
CA ASN A 379 16.87 -17.26 12.74
C ASN A 379 15.63 -16.73 11.99
N ALA A 380 14.62 -16.24 12.71
CA ALA A 380 13.36 -15.76 12.14
C ALA A 380 13.52 -14.48 11.30
N ARG A 381 14.64 -13.75 11.42
CA ARG A 381 14.99 -12.61 10.56
C ARG A 381 15.06 -12.98 9.07
N LYS A 382 15.34 -14.25 8.74
CA LYS A 382 15.52 -14.73 7.36
C LYS A 382 14.42 -15.73 6.97
N ILE A 383 13.56 -15.36 6.03
CA ILE A 383 12.39 -16.18 5.63
C ILE A 383 12.53 -16.85 4.25
N HIS A 384 13.41 -16.35 3.38
CA HIS A 384 13.58 -16.85 2.00
C HIS A 384 14.67 -17.92 1.85
N GLY A 385 15.08 -18.58 2.93
CA GLY A 385 16.10 -19.64 2.90
C GLY A 385 17.54 -19.11 2.81
N GLU A 386 17.77 -17.86 3.19
CA GLU A 386 19.10 -17.28 3.34
C GLU A 386 19.84 -17.97 4.50
N ARG A 387 21.08 -18.40 4.26
CA ARG A 387 21.87 -19.10 5.28
C ARG A 387 22.50 -18.15 6.30
N ASN A 388 22.89 -16.95 5.89
CA ASN A 388 23.56 -16.01 6.78
C ASN A 388 22.54 -15.23 7.63
N VAL A 389 22.27 -15.73 8.84
CA VAL A 389 21.33 -15.10 9.80
C VAL A 389 21.91 -13.87 10.51
N PHE A 390 23.24 -13.72 10.51
CA PHE A 390 23.93 -12.58 11.12
C PHE A 390 24.10 -11.41 10.15
N ASP A 391 23.80 -11.61 8.87
CA ASP A 391 23.93 -10.57 7.88
C ASP A 391 23.06 -9.34 8.24
N GLY A 392 23.69 -8.17 8.25
CA GLY A 392 23.06 -6.90 8.57
C GLY A 392 22.49 -6.77 9.99
N ILE A 393 22.84 -7.65 10.95
CA ILE A 393 22.28 -7.61 12.32
C ILE A 393 22.56 -6.28 13.04
N PHE A 394 23.78 -5.77 12.90
CA PHE A 394 24.22 -4.51 13.52
C PHE A 394 23.64 -3.27 12.84
N ARG A 395 22.98 -3.41 11.69
CA ARG A 395 22.30 -2.29 11.02
C ARG A 395 21.01 -1.89 11.74
N ASN A 396 20.42 -2.82 12.50
CA ASN A 396 19.25 -2.53 13.34
C ASN A 396 19.67 -2.48 14.82
N PRO A 397 19.96 -1.28 15.38
CA PRO A 397 20.34 -1.14 16.79
C PRO A 397 19.18 -1.50 17.74
N ILE A 398 17.92 -1.33 17.30
CA ILE A 398 16.73 -1.68 18.09
C ILE A 398 16.70 -3.19 18.32
N PHE A 399 16.91 -3.98 17.26
CA PHE A 399 17.01 -5.44 17.35
C PHE A 399 18.10 -5.88 18.34
N CYS A 400 19.31 -5.34 18.20
CA CYS A 400 20.43 -5.68 19.08
C CYS A 400 20.15 -5.32 20.55
N THR A 401 19.53 -4.16 20.79
CA THR A 401 19.17 -3.69 22.14
C THR A 401 18.11 -4.58 22.76
N ILE A 402 17.10 -5.01 21.99
CA ILE A 402 16.03 -5.89 22.48
C ILE A 402 16.55 -7.29 22.82
N VAL A 403 17.37 -7.89 21.94
CA VAL A 403 17.93 -9.24 22.19
C VAL A 403 18.86 -9.23 23.41
N LEU A 404 19.80 -8.29 23.47
CA LEU A 404 20.74 -8.18 24.60
C LEU A 404 20.04 -7.74 25.90
N GLY A 405 19.08 -6.82 25.80
CA GLY A 405 18.27 -6.37 26.93
C GLY A 405 17.42 -7.49 27.51
N THR A 406 16.77 -8.29 26.67
CA THR A 406 15.98 -9.45 27.11
C THR A 406 16.87 -10.51 27.75
N PHE A 407 18.05 -10.77 27.19
CA PHE A 407 19.04 -11.67 27.79
C PHE A 407 19.47 -11.18 29.20
N ALA A 408 19.76 -9.89 29.35
CA ALA A 408 20.13 -9.31 30.63
C ALA A 408 18.99 -9.35 31.66
N ILE A 409 17.77 -9.01 31.24
CA ILE A 409 16.58 -9.09 32.11
C ILE A 409 16.32 -10.54 32.53
N GLN A 410 16.50 -11.51 31.62
CA GLN A 410 16.34 -12.92 31.94
C GLN A 410 17.35 -13.38 33.01
N ILE A 411 18.60 -12.89 32.97
CA ILE A 411 19.58 -13.15 34.04
C ILE A 411 19.09 -12.61 35.38
N VAL A 412 18.55 -11.38 35.40
CA VAL A 412 18.01 -10.77 36.62
C VAL A 412 16.80 -11.55 37.16
N ILE A 413 15.87 -11.95 36.28
CA ILE A 413 14.68 -12.72 36.67
C ILE A 413 15.05 -14.08 37.26
N VAL A 414 15.99 -14.80 36.64
CA VAL A 414 16.37 -16.14 37.12
C VAL A 414 17.17 -16.05 38.42
N GLN A 415 18.09 -15.10 38.56
CA GLN A 415 18.94 -14.99 39.74
C GLN A 415 18.26 -14.33 40.95
N PHE A 416 17.34 -13.37 40.71
CA PHE A 416 16.73 -12.56 41.77
C PHE A 416 15.19 -12.60 41.78
N GLY A 417 14.53 -13.19 40.78
CA GLY A 417 13.07 -13.19 40.65
C GLY A 417 12.34 -14.12 41.61
N GLY A 418 13.03 -15.07 42.24
CA GLY A 418 12.58 -15.86 43.40
C GLY A 418 11.13 -16.35 43.32
N LYS A 419 10.35 -16.12 44.39
CA LYS A 419 8.94 -16.55 44.49
C LYS A 419 8.00 -15.90 43.46
N PRO A 420 8.04 -14.57 43.19
CA PRO A 420 7.17 -13.94 42.19
C PRO A 420 7.22 -14.60 40.80
N PHE A 421 8.41 -14.94 40.32
CA PHE A 421 8.61 -15.61 39.03
C PHE A 421 8.69 -17.13 39.14
N SER A 422 8.52 -17.70 40.33
CA SER A 422 8.69 -19.14 40.60
C SER A 422 10.02 -19.68 40.06
N CYS A 423 11.11 -18.92 40.23
CA CYS A 423 12.46 -19.27 39.78
C CYS A 423 13.38 -19.51 40.99
N SER A 424 14.28 -20.49 40.87
CA SER A 424 15.40 -20.70 41.79
C SER A 424 16.71 -20.24 41.16
N PRO A 425 17.63 -19.59 41.89
CA PRO A 425 18.92 -19.19 41.35
C PRO A 425 19.68 -20.39 40.74
N LEU A 426 20.10 -20.26 39.48
CA LEU A 426 20.84 -21.31 38.77
C LEU A 426 22.35 -21.14 38.95
N GLN A 427 23.07 -22.25 38.98
CA GLN A 427 24.53 -22.24 38.94
C GLN A 427 25.07 -21.93 37.53
N LEU A 428 26.34 -21.52 37.45
CA LEU A 428 26.96 -21.11 36.19
C LEU A 428 27.02 -22.25 35.16
N ASP A 429 27.20 -23.49 35.62
CA ASP A 429 27.19 -24.69 34.78
C ASP A 429 25.81 -24.94 34.14
N GLN A 430 24.73 -24.83 34.93
CA GLN A 430 23.35 -24.95 34.45
C GLN A 430 23.02 -23.84 33.44
N TRP A 431 23.49 -22.61 33.69
CA TRP A 431 23.37 -21.49 32.75
C TRP A 431 24.07 -21.76 31.42
N MET A 432 25.32 -22.25 31.46
CA MET A 432 26.07 -22.59 30.24
C MET A 432 25.35 -23.66 29.43
N TRP A 433 24.74 -24.66 30.08
CA TRP A 433 23.93 -25.67 29.39
C TRP A 433 22.66 -25.07 28.75
N CYS A 434 21.95 -24.18 29.45
CA CYS A 434 20.77 -23.49 28.90
C CYS A 434 21.14 -22.68 27.64
N VAL A 435 22.23 -21.92 27.70
CA VAL A 435 22.74 -21.13 26.56
C VAL A 435 23.23 -22.03 25.44
N PHE A 436 23.92 -23.13 25.75
CA PHE A 436 24.40 -24.10 24.75
C PHE A 436 23.24 -24.75 23.98
N ILE A 437 22.20 -25.17 24.69
CA ILE A 437 20.98 -25.73 24.06
C ILE A 437 20.30 -24.67 23.19
N GLY A 438 20.24 -23.42 23.68
CA GLY A 438 19.74 -22.28 22.91
C GLY A 438 20.55 -22.01 21.64
N LEU A 439 21.88 -22.01 21.71
CA LEU A 439 22.76 -21.86 20.54
C LEU A 439 22.56 -23.00 19.53
N GLY A 440 22.21 -24.20 20.00
CA GLY A 440 21.82 -25.31 19.15
C GLY A 440 20.64 -24.98 18.22
N GLU A 441 19.74 -24.07 18.61
CA GLU A 441 18.65 -23.56 17.75
C GLU A 441 19.19 -22.87 16.49
N LEU A 442 20.26 -22.10 16.60
CA LEU A 442 20.91 -21.43 15.45
C LEU A 442 21.46 -22.47 14.47
N VAL A 443 22.13 -23.50 15.01
CA VAL A 443 22.71 -24.58 14.21
C VAL A 443 21.61 -25.41 13.55
N TRP A 444 20.55 -25.72 14.30
CA TRP A 444 19.40 -26.46 13.79
C TRP A 444 18.66 -25.70 12.69
N GLY A 445 18.55 -24.37 12.80
CA GLY A 445 18.03 -23.51 11.74
C GLY A 445 18.77 -23.68 10.41
N GLN A 446 20.09 -23.83 10.44
CA GLN A 446 20.89 -24.11 9.24
C GLN A 446 20.61 -25.50 8.66
N VAL A 447 20.38 -26.50 9.52
CA VAL A 447 19.95 -27.84 9.09
C VAL A 447 18.60 -27.77 8.38
N ILE A 448 17.60 -27.07 8.96
CA ILE A 448 16.29 -26.88 8.34
C ILE A 448 16.43 -26.17 6.97
N ALA A 449 17.32 -25.17 6.87
CA ALA A 449 17.57 -24.46 5.63
C ALA A 449 18.10 -25.39 4.51
N THR A 450 18.85 -26.43 4.84
CA THR A 450 19.36 -27.41 3.85
C THR A 450 18.29 -28.37 3.31
N ILE A 451 17.20 -28.56 4.04
CA ILE A 451 16.12 -29.48 3.65
C ILE A 451 15.24 -28.80 2.58
N PRO A 452 15.18 -29.35 1.34
CA PRO A 452 14.39 -28.77 0.27
C PRO A 452 12.90 -29.00 0.53
N THR A 453 12.08 -27.99 0.25
CA THR A 453 10.62 -28.04 0.41
C THR A 453 9.95 -29.09 -0.47
N SER A 454 10.61 -29.55 -1.54
CA SER A 454 10.12 -30.62 -2.41
C SER A 454 9.98 -31.99 -1.72
N ARG A 455 10.73 -32.22 -0.64
CA ARG A 455 10.67 -33.49 0.13
C ARG A 455 9.53 -33.54 1.13
N LEU A 456 8.92 -32.40 1.48
CA LEU A 456 7.84 -32.31 2.46
C LEU A 456 6.47 -32.29 1.74
N LYS A 457 6.05 -33.43 1.19
CA LYS A 457 4.78 -33.57 0.46
C LYS A 457 3.56 -33.21 1.33
N PHE A 458 3.60 -33.50 2.63
CA PHE A 458 2.54 -33.13 3.60
C PHE A 458 2.27 -31.62 3.67
N LEU A 459 3.31 -30.79 3.48
CA LEU A 459 3.15 -29.32 3.45
C LEU A 459 2.52 -28.81 2.13
N LYS A 460 2.40 -29.68 1.12
CA LYS A 460 1.76 -29.35 -0.17
C LYS A 460 0.24 -29.28 -0.03
N GLU A 461 -0.33 -30.12 0.83
CA GLU A 461 -1.77 -30.17 1.15
C GLU A 461 -2.17 -29.08 2.14
N ALA A 462 -1.40 -28.87 3.21
CA ALA A 462 -1.71 -27.85 4.24
C ALA A 462 -1.73 -26.40 3.71
N GLY A 463 -1.08 -26.13 2.57
CA GLY A 463 -1.06 -24.81 1.92
C GLY A 463 -2.10 -24.62 0.81
N ARG A 464 -2.92 -25.63 0.50
CA ARG A 464 -4.05 -25.55 -0.43
C ARG A 464 -5.36 -25.62 0.36
N LEU A 465 -5.60 -24.68 1.26
CA LEU A 465 -6.99 -24.37 1.60
C LEU A 465 -7.50 -23.41 0.52
N THR A 466 -8.50 -23.88 -0.23
CA THR A 466 -9.34 -23.18 -1.21
C THR A 466 -8.70 -22.79 -2.55
N GLU A 467 -8.37 -23.77 -3.39
CA GLU A 467 -8.91 -23.67 -4.76
C GLU A 467 -10.33 -24.24 -4.65
N LYS A 468 -11.35 -23.45 -5.02
CA LYS A 468 -12.66 -24.02 -5.32
C LYS A 468 -12.41 -25.03 -6.43
N GLU A 469 -12.45 -26.32 -6.13
CA GLU A 469 -12.74 -27.32 -7.15
C GLU A 469 -14.15 -27.02 -7.64
N GLU A 470 -14.24 -26.26 -8.74
CA GLU A 470 -15.38 -26.36 -9.63
C GLU A 470 -15.31 -27.76 -10.21
N VAL A 471 -16.04 -28.68 -9.58
CA VAL A 471 -16.31 -30.00 -10.12
C VAL A 471 -17.04 -29.78 -11.46
N PRO A 472 -16.51 -30.26 -12.60
CA PRO A 472 -17.27 -30.26 -13.85
C PRO A 472 -18.53 -31.10 -13.65
N GLU A 473 -19.71 -30.57 -13.96
CA GLU A 473 -21.01 -31.24 -13.82
C GLU A 473 -21.22 -32.44 -14.77
N GLU A 474 -20.18 -32.97 -15.42
CA GLU A 474 -20.32 -33.99 -16.47
C GLU A 474 -19.90 -35.42 -16.08
N GLU A 475 -19.42 -35.68 -14.85
CA GLU A 475 -19.06 -37.05 -14.41
C GLU A 475 -19.95 -37.57 -13.25
N LEU A 476 -21.21 -37.15 -13.17
CA LEU A 476 -22.17 -37.68 -12.19
C LEU A 476 -23.17 -38.68 -12.79
N ASN A 477 -22.75 -39.52 -13.74
CA ASN A 477 -23.49 -40.73 -14.10
C ASN A 477 -22.48 -41.82 -14.43
N GLU A 478 -22.73 -43.01 -13.88
CA GLU A 478 -21.94 -44.25 -14.05
C GLU A 478 -20.76 -44.38 -13.07
N ASP A 479 -21.08 -44.77 -11.83
CA ASP A 479 -20.55 -45.99 -11.21
C ASP A 479 -21.04 -46.09 -9.75
N VAL A 480 -22.07 -46.92 -9.56
CA VAL A 480 -22.56 -47.33 -8.25
C VAL A 480 -21.89 -48.66 -7.92
N GLU A 481 -20.85 -48.67 -7.10
CA GLU A 481 -20.49 -49.84 -6.29
C GLU A 481 -19.63 -49.46 -5.06
N GLU A 482 -20.11 -49.93 -3.90
CA GLU A 482 -19.52 -49.97 -2.55
C GLU A 482 -18.68 -48.79 -2.02
N ILE A 483 -19.38 -47.83 -1.37
CA ILE A 483 -18.77 -46.84 -0.47
C ILE A 483 -18.73 -47.41 0.97
N ASP A 484 -17.53 -47.50 1.53
CA ASP A 484 -17.22 -47.90 2.90
C ASP A 484 -17.97 -47.02 3.93
N HIS A 485 -18.55 -47.65 4.95
CA HIS A 485 -19.41 -47.01 5.95
C HIS A 485 -18.65 -45.93 6.75
N ALA A 486 -17.33 -46.06 6.89
CA ALA A 486 -16.46 -45.09 7.57
C ALA A 486 -16.33 -43.77 6.79
N GLU A 487 -16.30 -43.80 5.46
CA GLU A 487 -16.15 -42.60 4.64
C GLU A 487 -17.44 -41.76 4.61
N ARG A 488 -18.61 -42.42 4.67
CA ARG A 488 -19.91 -41.73 4.84
C ARG A 488 -19.99 -40.98 6.16
N GLU A 489 -19.46 -41.53 7.26
CA GLU A 489 -19.47 -40.84 8.55
C GLU A 489 -18.52 -39.64 8.58
N LEU A 490 -17.34 -39.75 7.95
CA LEU A 490 -16.40 -38.63 7.83
C LEU A 490 -16.99 -37.47 7.02
N ARG A 491 -17.65 -37.77 5.89
CA ARG A 491 -18.36 -36.77 5.07
C ARG A 491 -19.55 -36.16 5.82
N ARG A 492 -20.30 -36.95 6.60
CA ARG A 492 -21.38 -36.42 7.47
C ARG A 492 -20.83 -35.49 8.56
N GLY A 493 -19.69 -35.83 9.17
CA GLY A 493 -19.02 -34.99 10.15
C GLY A 493 -18.57 -33.65 9.57
N GLN A 494 -17.97 -33.67 8.37
CA GLN A 494 -17.60 -32.44 7.65
C GLN A 494 -18.82 -31.59 7.28
N ILE A 495 -19.91 -32.20 6.78
CA ILE A 495 -21.15 -31.48 6.46
C ILE A 495 -21.77 -30.85 7.70
N LEU A 496 -21.75 -31.55 8.84
CA LEU A 496 -22.21 -31.01 10.13
C LEU A 496 -21.33 -29.85 10.60
N TRP A 497 -20.02 -29.93 10.39
CA TRP A 497 -19.08 -28.86 10.73
C TRP A 497 -19.27 -27.61 9.86
N PHE A 498 -19.46 -27.78 8.55
CA PHE A 498 -19.81 -26.68 7.63
C PHE A 498 -21.17 -26.05 7.96
N ARG A 499 -22.18 -26.85 8.32
CA ARG A 499 -23.48 -26.32 8.79
C ARG A 499 -23.35 -25.60 10.13
N GLY A 500 -22.47 -26.06 11.03
CA GLY A 500 -22.13 -25.39 12.28
C GLY A 500 -21.48 -24.02 12.05
N LEU A 501 -20.49 -23.94 11.17
CA LEU A 501 -19.81 -22.69 10.80
C LEU A 501 -20.73 -21.69 10.12
N ASN A 502 -21.56 -22.14 9.17
CA ASN A 502 -22.55 -21.27 8.53
C ASN A 502 -23.59 -20.77 9.54
N ARG A 503 -24.01 -21.60 10.49
CA ARG A 503 -24.93 -21.18 11.56
C ARG A 503 -24.29 -20.13 12.48
N ILE A 504 -23.00 -20.25 12.81
CA ILE A 504 -22.26 -19.25 13.59
C ILE A 504 -22.10 -17.94 12.80
N GLN A 505 -21.78 -17.99 11.51
CA GLN A 505 -21.72 -16.79 10.66
C GLN A 505 -23.07 -16.07 10.58
N THR A 506 -24.16 -16.82 10.44
CA THR A 506 -25.52 -16.23 10.43
C THR A 506 -25.87 -15.64 11.78
N GLN A 507 -25.51 -16.29 12.89
CA GLN A 507 -25.71 -15.74 14.23
C GLN A 507 -24.88 -14.45 14.45
N ILE A 508 -23.63 -14.39 14.00
CA ILE A 508 -22.80 -13.17 14.06
C ILE A 508 -23.40 -12.05 13.20
N ARG A 509 -23.96 -12.37 12.03
CA ARG A 509 -24.64 -11.39 11.17
C ARG A 509 -25.91 -10.85 11.83
N VAL A 510 -26.71 -11.71 12.48
CA VAL A 510 -27.89 -11.31 13.26
C VAL A 510 -27.50 -10.47 14.47
N VAL A 511 -26.44 -10.84 15.18
CA VAL A 511 -25.90 -10.06 16.32
C VAL A 511 -25.38 -8.70 15.84
N LYS A 512 -24.70 -8.62 14.70
CA LYS A 512 -24.27 -7.34 14.10
C LYS A 512 -25.46 -6.48 13.66
N ALA A 513 -26.51 -7.08 13.10
CA ALA A 513 -27.74 -6.37 12.71
C ALA A 513 -28.55 -5.88 13.94
N PHE A 514 -28.59 -6.66 15.02
CA PHE A 514 -29.18 -6.22 16.29
C PHE A 514 -28.34 -5.11 16.94
N ARG A 515 -27.01 -5.19 16.84
CA ARG A 515 -26.09 -4.18 17.37
C ARG A 515 -26.11 -2.88 16.57
N SER A 516 -26.36 -2.90 15.26
CA SER A 516 -26.59 -1.67 14.49
C SER A 516 -27.97 -1.06 14.79
N SER A 517 -29.01 -1.89 14.93
CA SER A 517 -30.37 -1.44 15.26
C SER A 517 -30.51 -0.85 16.67
N LEU A 518 -29.77 -1.37 17.66
CA LEU A 518 -29.78 -0.85 19.04
C LEU A 518 -28.95 0.43 19.23
N TYR A 519 -28.02 0.75 18.34
CA TYR A 519 -27.13 1.92 18.46
C TYR A 519 -27.48 3.07 17.50
N GLU A 520 -28.35 2.88 16.51
CA GLU A 520 -28.85 3.98 15.66
C GLU A 520 -29.93 4.86 16.33
N GLY A 521 -30.42 4.47 17.51
CA GLY A 521 -31.50 5.18 18.22
C GLY A 521 -31.10 6.01 19.44
N LEU A 522 -29.83 5.98 19.88
CA LEU A 522 -29.39 6.66 21.11
C LEU A 522 -28.18 7.56 20.86
N GLU A 523 -28.48 8.86 20.76
CA GLU A 523 -27.64 10.03 21.04
C GLU A 523 -26.44 10.32 20.11
N LYS A 524 -26.61 11.36 19.29
CA LYS A 524 -25.55 12.37 19.10
C LYS A 524 -25.51 13.26 20.34
N PRO A 525 -24.31 13.49 20.91
CA PRO A 525 -24.02 14.81 21.46
C PRO A 525 -22.80 15.44 20.79
N GLU A 526 -22.86 16.78 20.80
CA GLU A 526 -21.95 17.74 20.20
C GLU A 526 -20.52 17.69 20.74
N SER A 527 -19.64 18.26 19.93
CA SER A 527 -18.29 18.73 20.24
C SER A 527 -18.16 19.44 21.59
N ARG A 528 -17.32 18.91 22.50
CA ARG A 528 -16.51 19.72 23.43
C ARG A 528 -15.16 19.05 23.71
N THR A 529 -14.13 19.88 23.59
CA THR A 529 -12.71 19.67 23.89
C THR A 529 -12.45 19.39 25.38
N SER A 530 -11.39 18.64 25.70
CA SER A 530 -10.41 19.08 26.70
C SER A 530 -9.14 18.20 26.78
N ILE A 531 -8.01 18.88 26.56
CA ILE A 531 -6.80 18.87 27.39
C ILE A 531 -6.11 17.51 27.60
N HIS A 532 -5.13 17.19 26.75
CA HIS A 532 -3.72 17.22 27.15
C HIS A 532 -2.83 17.14 25.90
N ASN A 533 -2.24 18.29 25.56
CA ASN A 533 -1.23 18.46 24.53
C ASN A 533 0.06 18.81 25.26
N PHE A 534 1.18 18.15 24.96
CA PHE A 534 2.52 18.63 25.29
C PHE A 534 3.43 18.45 24.07
N MET A 535 3.60 19.58 23.37
CA MET A 535 4.75 20.06 22.59
C MET A 535 5.41 19.14 21.55
N THR A 536 5.35 19.54 20.27
CA THR A 536 6.39 20.40 19.64
C THR A 536 6.00 20.75 18.18
N HIS A 537 5.80 22.04 17.90
CA HIS A 537 5.92 22.62 16.56
C HIS A 537 6.70 23.94 16.67
N PRO A 538 7.58 24.28 15.72
CA PRO A 538 7.94 25.66 15.45
C PRO A 538 6.92 26.28 14.48
N GLU A 539 6.54 27.52 14.77
CA GLU A 539 5.55 28.33 14.06
C GLU A 539 6.09 28.88 12.73
N PHE A 540 5.23 28.88 11.70
CA PHE A 540 5.19 29.93 10.68
C PHE A 540 3.72 30.21 10.37
N ARG A 541 3.31 31.49 10.50
CA ARG A 541 1.95 31.98 10.22
C ARG A 541 2.06 33.04 9.13
N ILE A 542 1.37 32.83 8.01
CA ILE A 542 1.11 33.83 6.97
C ILE A 542 -0.36 34.21 7.14
N GLU A 543 -0.64 35.49 7.37
CA GLU A 543 -2.00 36.02 7.41
C GLU A 543 -2.48 36.40 6.00
N ASP A 544 -3.79 36.18 5.82
CA ASP A 544 -4.57 36.31 4.59
C ASP A 544 -4.63 37.73 4.02
N SER A 545 -4.58 37.84 2.70
CA SER A 545 -5.01 39.01 1.94
C SER A 545 -6.07 38.61 0.90
N GLN A 546 -7.32 39.04 1.13
CA GLN A 546 -8.38 39.05 0.10
C GLN A 546 -8.17 40.24 -0.85
N PRO A 547 -8.39 40.11 -2.17
CA PRO A 547 -8.33 41.23 -3.11
C PRO A 547 -9.70 41.93 -3.21
N HIS A 548 -9.73 43.24 -2.96
CA HIS A 548 -10.82 44.13 -3.34
C HIS A 548 -10.38 45.02 -4.51
N ILE A 549 -11.22 45.09 -5.54
CA ILE A 549 -11.07 45.87 -6.77
C ILE A 549 -11.16 47.38 -6.46
N PRO A 550 -10.26 48.25 -6.96
CA PRO A 550 -10.43 49.69 -6.85
C PRO A 550 -10.98 50.31 -8.14
N LEU A 551 -11.96 51.21 -7.98
CA LEU A 551 -12.34 52.23 -8.96
C LEU A 551 -11.67 53.55 -8.57
N ILE A 552 -11.16 54.25 -9.58
CA ILE A 552 -10.41 55.50 -9.54
C ILE A 552 -11.36 56.67 -9.22
N ASP A 553 -10.96 57.57 -8.31
CA ASP A 553 -11.18 59.01 -8.48
C ASP A 553 -10.13 59.82 -7.70
N ASP A 554 -9.78 60.96 -8.28
CA ASP A 554 -8.67 61.85 -7.99
C ASP A 554 -8.83 62.64 -6.66
N THR A 555 -7.72 62.91 -5.97
CA THR A 555 -7.23 64.25 -5.56
C THR A 555 -6.25 64.21 -4.36
N ASP A 556 -5.04 64.67 -4.64
CA ASP A 556 -4.22 65.66 -3.92
C ASP A 556 -3.79 65.50 -2.43
N LEU A 557 -2.45 65.41 -2.31
CA LEU A 557 -1.53 66.23 -1.50
C LEU A 557 -1.37 66.00 0.03
N GLU A 558 -0.12 65.59 0.33
CA GLU A 558 0.83 66.12 1.32
C GLU A 558 0.75 65.80 2.84
N GLU A 559 1.90 65.26 3.31
CA GLU A 559 2.63 65.51 4.58
C GLU A 559 2.07 65.06 5.95
N ASP A 560 2.50 63.86 6.40
CA ASP A 560 3.43 63.54 7.52
C ASP A 560 3.41 64.36 8.86
N PRO A 561 4.07 63.91 9.96
CA PRO A 561 3.52 63.04 11.01
C PRO A 561 3.69 63.60 12.45
N ALA A 562 3.09 62.98 13.49
CA ALA A 562 3.70 62.88 14.84
C ALA A 562 2.87 62.12 15.92
N LEU A 563 3.45 61.02 16.39
CA LEU A 563 3.80 60.69 17.79
C LEU A 563 2.76 60.67 18.93
N LYS A 564 2.78 59.49 19.59
CA LYS A 564 3.01 59.21 21.04
C LYS A 564 1.82 58.83 21.96
N LYS A 565 2.09 57.67 22.60
CA LYS A 565 1.96 57.30 24.04
C LYS A 565 0.70 56.58 24.53
N ASN A 566 0.91 55.27 24.79
CA ASN A 566 0.66 54.49 26.02
C ASN A 566 -0.33 55.02 27.06
N SER A 567 -1.37 54.21 27.37
CA SER A 567 -1.51 53.49 28.66
C SER A 567 -2.90 52.85 28.83
N SER A 568 -2.94 51.53 29.10
CA SER A 568 -4.04 50.72 29.68
C SER A 568 -4.32 51.07 31.17
N PRO A 569 -5.34 50.56 31.91
CA PRO A 569 -6.19 49.36 31.70
C PRO A 569 -7.71 49.54 32.06
N PRO A 570 -8.55 48.47 32.06
CA PRO A 570 -10.02 48.58 32.01
C PRO A 570 -10.77 48.20 33.31
N SER A 571 -12.05 48.61 33.37
CA SER A 571 -13.12 48.10 34.25
C SER A 571 -14.44 48.47 33.55
N SER A 572 -15.38 47.61 33.16
CA SER A 572 -16.14 46.54 33.84
C SER A 572 -17.62 46.79 33.55
N LEU A 573 -18.39 45.71 33.35
CA LEU A 573 -19.82 45.52 33.69
C LEU A 573 -20.95 45.90 32.69
N ASN A 574 -21.53 44.81 32.14
CA ASN A 574 -22.93 44.36 32.26
C ASN A 574 -24.12 45.13 31.64
N LYS A 575 -24.77 44.40 30.72
CA LYS A 575 -26.21 44.00 30.64
C LYS A 575 -27.33 45.05 30.70
N ASN A 576 -28.18 45.03 29.66
CA ASN A 576 -29.64 44.70 29.68
C ASN A 576 -30.25 45.00 28.28
N ASN A 577 -30.80 44.01 27.58
CA ASN A 577 -32.20 43.55 27.53
C ASN A 577 -33.22 44.56 26.94
N SER A 578 -33.90 44.14 25.85
CA SER A 578 -35.33 44.33 25.46
C SER A 578 -35.47 43.90 23.98
N ALA A 579 -36.23 42.89 23.54
CA ALA A 579 -37.65 42.54 23.65
C ALA A 579 -38.40 42.76 22.31
N ILE A 580 -39.39 41.88 22.06
CA ILE A 580 -40.62 42.01 21.24
C ILE A 580 -40.73 41.03 20.02
N ASP A 581 -41.26 39.84 20.32
CA ASP A 581 -42.55 39.24 19.91
C ASP A 581 -43.20 39.57 18.52
N SER A 582 -43.59 38.52 17.76
CA SER A 582 -45.00 38.13 17.50
C SER A 582 -45.27 37.30 16.21
N GLY A 583 -46.11 36.25 16.35
CA GLY A 583 -47.00 35.60 15.34
C GLY A 583 -46.41 34.46 14.47
N ILE A 584 -46.70 33.15 14.57
CA ILE A 584 -47.92 32.28 14.67
C ILE A 584 -48.57 31.87 13.32
N ASN A 585 -48.56 30.54 13.09
CA ASN A 585 -49.39 29.61 12.26
C ASN A 585 -49.22 29.52 10.73
N LEU A 586 -48.76 28.38 10.18
CA LEU A 586 -49.42 27.07 9.88
C LEU A 586 -50.47 27.11 8.75
N THR A 587 -50.20 26.46 7.60
CA THR A 587 -50.77 25.15 7.18
C THR A 587 -50.39 24.75 5.75
N THR A 588 -50.08 23.46 5.62
CA THR A 588 -50.10 22.51 4.48
C THR A 588 -51.07 22.77 3.31
N ASP A 589 -50.63 22.45 2.08
CA ASP A 589 -51.36 21.51 1.22
C ASP A 589 -50.53 20.92 0.05
N THR A 590 -50.91 19.70 -0.32
CA THR A 590 -50.28 18.80 -1.30
C THR A 590 -51.29 18.48 -2.40
N SER A 591 -50.91 18.48 -3.70
CA SER A 591 -51.19 17.41 -4.69
C SER A 591 -51.16 17.84 -6.19
N LYS A 592 -50.35 17.07 -6.95
CA LYS A 592 -50.54 16.46 -8.30
C LYS A 592 -51.12 17.22 -9.52
N SER A 593 -50.27 17.26 -10.56
CA SER A 593 -50.40 16.65 -11.92
C SER A 593 -50.74 17.49 -13.18
N ALA A 594 -49.88 17.30 -14.20
CA ALA A 594 -50.06 17.30 -15.68
C ALA A 594 -50.36 18.65 -16.40
N THR A 595 -49.57 19.16 -17.35
CA THR A 595 -49.42 18.70 -18.76
C THR A 595 -48.56 19.71 -19.58
N SER A 596 -48.18 19.34 -20.82
CA SER A 596 -47.61 20.13 -21.95
C SER A 596 -46.07 20.19 -22.03
N SER A 597 -45.37 19.48 -22.95
CA SER A 597 -45.23 19.56 -24.43
C SER A 597 -44.02 20.40 -24.89
N SER A 598 -42.93 19.71 -25.28
CA SER A 598 -41.91 19.93 -26.35
C SER A 598 -41.44 21.35 -26.77
N PRO A 599 -40.30 21.53 -27.51
CA PRO A 599 -39.04 20.77 -27.64
C PRO A 599 -37.73 21.64 -27.64
N GLY A 600 -36.55 21.01 -27.55
CA GLY A 600 -35.38 21.33 -28.40
C GLY A 600 -34.24 22.25 -27.90
N SER A 601 -33.16 21.63 -27.38
CA SER A 601 -31.71 21.92 -27.57
C SER A 601 -31.11 23.30 -27.14
N PRO A 602 -29.77 23.51 -27.01
CA PRO A 602 -28.64 22.58 -27.13
C PRO A 602 -27.60 22.59 -25.96
N ILE A 603 -26.83 21.49 -25.93
CA ILE A 603 -25.40 21.33 -25.62
C ILE A 603 -24.65 22.58 -25.14
N HIS A 604 -24.19 22.57 -23.88
CA HIS A 604 -23.06 23.37 -23.40
C HIS A 604 -21.85 22.45 -23.24
N SER A 605 -20.91 22.59 -24.15
CA SER A 605 -19.51 22.17 -24.04
C SER A 605 -18.76 23.24 -23.26
N LEU A 606 -18.03 22.85 -22.20
CA LEU A 606 -17.09 23.71 -21.48
C LEU A 606 -15.74 22.98 -21.37
N GLU A 607 -14.78 23.55 -22.07
CA GLU A 607 -13.34 23.27 -22.13
C GLU A 607 -12.69 23.53 -20.76
N THR A 608 -11.94 22.57 -20.22
CA THR A 608 -10.46 22.55 -20.15
C THR A 608 -9.79 23.92 -20.13
N SER A 609 -9.38 24.37 -18.94
CA SER A 609 -8.35 25.39 -18.76
C SER A 609 -7.01 24.73 -18.42
N LEU A 610 -5.97 25.30 -19.04
CA LEU A 610 -4.54 25.05 -18.88
C LEU A 610 -4.03 25.23 -17.45
#